data_AF-A0A419SXN3-F1
#
_entry.id   AF-A0A419SXN3-F1
#
_cell.length_a   1.000
_cell.length_b   1.000
_cell.length_c   1.000
_cell.angle_alpha   90.00
_cell.angle_beta   90.00
_cell.angle_gamma   90.00
#
_symmetry.space_group_name_H-M   'P 1'
#
loop_
_entity.id
_entity.type
_entity.pdbx_description
1 polymer ?
#
loop_
_entity_poly.entity_id
_entity_poly.type
_entity_poly.pdbx_seq_one_letter_code
_entity_poly.pdbx_strand_id
1 'polypeptide(L)'
;MSEKQIKHIKYLLLGIFISLVIIALKPVPNIQIPRQNVNIPSNSFINLGNNKIGIVETNDNSGNYGKILIFQFDNKNNTFKLVGEFNYSDYYRNPQKYGLD
;
A
#
# COMPACT_ATOMS: atom_id res chain seq x y z
N MET A 1 46.77 -12.55 18.03
CA MET A 1 45.76 -11.47 18.23
C MET A 1 46.01 -10.84 19.59
N SER A 2 46.33 -9.55 19.67
CA SER A 2 46.75 -8.88 20.93
C SER A 2 45.56 -8.71 21.89
N GLU A 3 45.76 -8.88 23.21
CA GLU A 3 44.72 -8.71 24.25
C GLU A 3 43.98 -7.36 24.18
N LYS A 4 44.67 -6.31 23.70
CA LYS A 4 44.08 -4.98 23.50
C LYS A 4 42.99 -4.99 22.42
N GLN A 5 43.11 -5.82 21.39
CA GLN A 5 42.12 -5.93 20.32
C GLN A 5 40.84 -6.62 20.80
N ILE A 6 40.97 -7.64 21.65
CA ILE A 6 39.83 -8.36 22.24
C ILE A 6 39.00 -7.43 23.13
N LYS A 7 39.65 -6.54 23.88
CA LYS A 7 38.95 -5.54 24.71
C LYS A 7 38.14 -4.56 23.85
N HIS A 8 38.69 -4.04 22.76
CA HIS A 8 37.96 -3.13 21.87
C HIS A 8 36.75 -3.79 21.21
N ILE A 9 36.89 -5.03 20.73
CA ILE A 9 35.77 -5.79 20.14
C ILE A 9 34.66 -6.02 21.18
N LYS A 10 35.01 -6.30 22.44
CA LYS A 10 34.03 -6.45 23.53
C LYS A 10 33.24 -5.16 23.77
N TYR A 11 33.91 -3.99 23.78
CA TYR A 11 33.22 -2.71 23.93
C TYR A 11 32.32 -2.38 22.74
N LEU A 12 32.77 -2.69 21.52
CA LEU A 12 31.98 -2.50 20.30
C LEU A 12 30.73 -3.40 20.30
N LEU A 13 30.89 -4.67 20.70
CA LEU A 13 29.77 -5.62 20.82
C LEU A 13 28.76 -5.16 21.89
N LEU A 14 29.24 -4.67 23.02
CA LEU A 14 28.39 -4.15 24.09
C LEU A 14 27.60 -2.91 23.63
N GLY A 15 28.22 -2.01 22.87
CA GLY A 15 27.55 -0.83 22.31
C GLY A 15 26.43 -1.20 21.34
N ILE A 16 26.69 -2.15 20.42
CA ILE A 16 25.67 -2.64 19.48
C ILE A 16 24.52 -3.31 20.24
N PHE A 17 24.83 -4.12 21.26
CA PHE A 17 23.83 -4.79 22.07
C PHE A 17 22.89 -3.78 22.77
N ILE A 18 23.44 -2.74 23.39
CA ILE A 18 22.65 -1.68 24.04
C ILE A 18 21.76 -0.96 23.02
N SER A 19 22.29 -0.66 21.83
CA SER A 19 21.52 -0.02 20.76
C SER A 19 20.32 -0.86 20.31
N LEU A 20 20.50 -2.16 20.13
CA LEU A 20 19.43 -3.09 19.76
C LEU A 20 18.35 -3.17 20.83
N VAL A 21 18.74 -3.21 22.11
CA VAL A 21 17.79 -3.23 23.23
C VAL A 21 16.94 -1.95 23.25
N ILE A 22 17.53 -0.78 23.01
CA ILE A 22 16.79 0.50 22.97
C ILE A 22 15.77 0.51 21.84
N ILE A 23 16.11 -0.01 20.66
CA ILE A 23 15.17 -0.08 19.52
C ILE A 23 14.03 -1.06 19.82
N ALA A 24 14.34 -2.21 20.43
CA ALA A 24 13.35 -3.22 20.78
C ALA A 24 12.35 -2.75 21.86
N LEU A 25 12.78 -1.87 22.77
CA LEU A 25 11.93 -1.30 23.82
C LEU A 25 11.07 -0.14 23.33
N LYS A 26 11.29 0.40 22.12
CA LYS A 26 10.39 1.41 21.57
C LYS A 26 9.05 0.76 21.22
N PRO A 27 7.92 1.28 21.74
CA PRO A 27 6.61 0.78 21.36
C PRO A 27 6.40 1.02 19.86
N VAL A 28 5.95 -0.02 19.16
CA VAL A 28 5.55 0.09 17.76
C VAL A 28 4.44 1.14 17.69
N PRO A 29 4.53 2.14 16.78
CA PRO A 29 3.45 3.10 16.61
C PRO A 29 2.17 2.33 16.29
N ASN A 30 1.15 2.51 17.13
CA ASN A 30 -0.18 1.98 16.89
C ASN A 30 -0.80 2.81 15.77
N ILE A 31 -0.48 2.43 14.53
CA ILE A 31 -1.11 3.00 13.35
C ILE A 31 -2.53 2.42 13.31
N GLN A 32 -3.45 3.11 13.98
CA GLN A 32 -4.88 2.87 13.79
C GLN A 32 -5.21 3.33 12.38
N ILE A 33 -5.10 2.43 11.41
CA ILE A 33 -5.70 2.64 10.09
C ILE A 33 -7.20 2.49 10.33
N PRO A 34 -8.00 3.58 10.30
CA PRO A 34 -9.44 3.43 10.39
C PRO A 34 -9.85 2.55 9.22
N ARG A 35 -10.41 1.37 9.51
CA ARG A 35 -11.15 0.61 8.51
C ARG A 35 -12.39 1.43 8.21
N GLN A 36 -12.26 2.37 7.29
CA GLN A 36 -13.41 3.04 6.71
C GLN A 36 -14.19 1.93 6.01
N ASN A 37 -15.33 1.56 6.60
CA ASN A 37 -16.30 0.71 5.95
C ASN A 37 -16.97 1.61 4.90
N VAL A 38 -16.31 1.78 3.77
CA VAL A 38 -16.81 2.62 2.67
C VAL A 38 -17.96 1.84 2.04
N ASN A 39 -19.18 2.16 2.46
CA ASN A 39 -20.36 1.82 1.68
C ASN A 39 -20.26 2.65 0.40
N ILE A 40 -19.80 2.01 -0.67
CA ILE A 40 -19.60 2.58 -1.99
C ILE A 40 -20.99 2.69 -2.64
N PRO A 41 -21.60 3.89 -2.73
CA PRO A 41 -22.74 4.06 -3.62
C PRO A 41 -22.31 3.79 -5.06
N SER A 42 -23.24 3.37 -5.92
CA SER A 42 -22.99 2.81 -7.24
C SER A 42 -21.95 3.52 -8.12
N ASN A 43 -21.67 4.80 -7.93
CA ASN A 43 -20.50 5.43 -8.53
C ASN A 43 -19.63 6.01 -7.41
N SER A 44 -18.53 5.34 -7.06
CA SER A 44 -17.62 5.84 -6.03
C SER A 44 -16.29 6.30 -6.59
N PHE A 45 -15.82 7.40 -6.00
CA PHE A 45 -14.50 7.94 -6.21
C PHE A 45 -13.63 7.56 -5.02
N ILE A 46 -12.60 6.77 -5.28
CA ILE A 46 -11.62 6.33 -4.29
C ILE A 46 -10.34 7.12 -4.55
N ASN A 47 -9.79 7.78 -3.52
CA ASN A 47 -8.47 8.40 -3.64
C ASN A 47 -7.40 7.36 -3.35
N LEU A 48 -6.51 7.08 -4.31
CA LEU A 48 -5.43 6.09 -4.17
C LEU A 48 -4.13 6.72 -3.66
N GLY A 49 -4.11 8.03 -3.39
CA GLY A 49 -2.89 8.77 -3.09
C GLY A 49 -2.04 9.04 -4.33
N ASN A 50 -0.97 9.82 -4.17
CA ASN A 50 -0.01 10.14 -5.24
C ASN A 50 -0.66 10.70 -6.53
N ASN A 51 -1.65 11.58 -6.38
CA ASN A 51 -2.40 12.18 -7.49
C ASN A 51 -3.15 11.15 -8.36
N LYS A 52 -3.54 10.00 -7.78
CA LYS A 52 -4.36 8.99 -8.45
C LYS A 52 -5.74 8.89 -7.82
N ILE A 53 -6.75 8.81 -8.67
CA ILE A 53 -8.14 8.54 -8.30
C ILE A 53 -8.60 7.27 -8.99
N GLY A 54 -9.37 6.46 -8.28
CA GLY A 54 -10.02 5.26 -8.79
C GLY A 54 -11.51 5.54 -8.87
N ILE A 55 -12.12 5.19 -10.00
CA ILE A 55 -13.56 5.26 -10.18
C ILE A 55 -14.05 3.82 -10.28
N VAL A 56 -14.96 3.45 -9.39
CA VAL A 56 -15.67 2.17 -9.49
C VAL A 56 -16.93 2.40 -10.32
N GLU A 57 -16.97 1.80 -11.50
CA GLU A 57 -18.12 1.86 -12.38
C GLU A 57 -19.07 0.70 -12.08
N THR A 58 -20.23 0.99 -11.50
CA THR A 58 -21.26 -0.02 -11.23
C THR A 58 -22.54 0.21 -12.05
N ASN A 59 -22.51 1.09 -13.06
CA ASN A 59 -23.61 1.18 -14.00
C ASN A 59 -23.60 -0.02 -14.98
N ASP A 60 -24.62 -0.87 -14.89
CA ASP A 60 -24.83 -2.06 -15.74
C ASP A 60 -24.81 -1.74 -17.24
N ASN A 61 -25.18 -0.52 -17.63
CA ASN A 61 -25.29 -0.10 -19.04
C ASN A 61 -24.04 0.63 -19.58
N SER A 62 -22.96 0.73 -18.80
CA SER A 62 -21.76 1.51 -19.19
C SER A 62 -20.77 0.77 -20.10
N GLY A 63 -20.95 -0.55 -20.32
CA GLY A 63 -19.95 -1.41 -20.96
C GLY A 63 -18.68 -1.67 -20.12
N ASN A 64 -18.54 -0.94 -19.00
CA ASN A 64 -17.46 -1.06 -18.02
C ASN A 64 -17.97 -1.47 -16.64
N TYR A 65 -19.18 -2.04 -16.59
CA TYR A 65 -19.75 -2.58 -15.37
C TYR A 65 -18.80 -3.59 -14.72
N GLY A 66 -18.55 -3.42 -13.42
CA GLY A 66 -17.68 -4.33 -12.69
C GLY A 66 -16.19 -4.03 -12.85
N LYS A 67 -15.85 -2.80 -13.29
CA LYS A 67 -14.46 -2.37 -13.49
C LYS A 67 -14.10 -1.17 -12.60
N ILE A 68 -12.84 -1.16 -12.19
CA ILE A 68 -12.18 -0.04 -11.51
C ILE A 68 -11.29 0.65 -12.55
N LEU A 69 -11.55 1.93 -12.78
CA LEU A 69 -10.77 2.78 -13.66
C LEU A 69 -9.84 3.64 -12.83
N ILE A 70 -8.54 3.56 -13.06
CA ILE A 70 -7.54 4.34 -12.34
C ILE A 70 -7.12 5.50 -13.22
N PHE A 71 -7.34 6.71 -12.74
CA PHE A 71 -6.92 7.95 -13.35
C PHE A 71 -5.78 8.58 -12.56
N GLN A 72 -4.79 9.11 -13.26
CA GLN A 72 -3.73 9.92 -12.67
C GLN A 72 -3.87 11.36 -13.14
N PHE A 73 -3.81 12.29 -12.19
CA PHE A 73 -3.80 13.71 -12.50
C PHE A 73 -2.43 14.13 -13.04
N ASP A 74 -2.42 14.67 -14.26
CA ASP A 74 -1.25 15.26 -14.88
C ASP A 74 -1.18 16.74 -14.51
N ASN A 75 -0.29 17.08 -13.58
CA ASN A 75 -0.14 18.44 -13.06
C ASN A 75 0.42 19.42 -14.11
N LYS A 76 1.00 18.94 -15.22
CA LYS A 76 1.49 19.83 -16.29
C LYS A 76 0.37 20.28 -17.21
N ASN A 77 -0.59 19.40 -17.45
CA ASN A 77 -1.68 19.63 -18.40
C ASN A 77 -3.03 19.92 -17.71
N ASN A 78 -3.09 19.83 -16.37
CA ASN A 78 -4.32 19.93 -15.58
C ASN A 78 -5.43 18.95 -16.03
N THR A 79 -5.04 17.75 -16.46
CA THR A 79 -5.97 16.73 -16.99
C THR A 79 -5.81 15.40 -16.27
N PHE A 80 -6.90 14.65 -16.15
CA PHE A 80 -6.85 13.25 -15.71
C PHE A 80 -6.58 12.33 -16.90
N LYS A 81 -5.60 11.43 -16.75
CA LYS A 81 -5.28 10.39 -17.73
C LYS A 81 -5.65 9.03 -17.16
N LEU A 82 -6.33 8.19 -17.95
CA LEU A 82 -6.54 6.80 -17.59
C LEU A 82 -5.19 6.08 -17.61
N VAL A 83 -4.79 5.51 -16.48
CA VAL A 83 -3.50 4.81 -16.31
C VAL A 83 -3.69 3.31 -16.04
N GLY A 84 -4.90 2.86 -15.76
CA GLY A 84 -5.18 1.45 -15.55
C GLY A 84 -6.66 1.15 -15.50
N GLU A 85 -7.00 -0.08 -15.86
CA GLU A 85 -8.33 -0.64 -15.79
C GLU A 85 -8.22 -2.01 -15.12
N PHE A 86 -9.11 -2.29 -14.17
CA PHE A 86 -9.14 -3.55 -13.46
C PHE A 86 -10.56 -4.09 -13.37
N ASN A 87 -10.79 -5.28 -13.91
CA ASN A 87 -12.09 -5.93 -13.83
C ASN A 87 -12.21 -6.70 -12.50
N TYR A 88 -12.76 -6.04 -11.49
CA TYR A 88 -12.93 -6.66 -10.17
C TYR A 88 -13.97 -7.78 -10.20
N SER A 89 -14.95 -7.71 -11.11
CA SER A 89 -15.97 -8.75 -11.26
C SER A 89 -15.36 -10.07 -11.78
N ASP A 90 -14.47 -9.99 -12.78
CA ASP A 90 -13.72 -11.15 -13.28
C ASP A 90 -12.77 -11.71 -12.22
N TYR A 91 -12.07 -10.84 -11.49
CA TYR A 91 -11.19 -11.24 -10.39
C TYR A 91 -11.95 -12.00 -9.29
N TYR A 92 -13.14 -11.54 -8.90
CA TYR A 92 -13.92 -12.20 -7.87
C TYR A 92 -14.50 -13.55 -8.33
N ARG A 93 -14.88 -13.65 -9.61
CA ARG A 93 -15.47 -14.88 -10.19
C ARG A 93 -14.42 -15.92 -10.60
N ASN A 94 -13.23 -15.46 -11.00
CA ASN A 94 -12.15 -16.29 -11.54
C ASN A 94 -10.79 -15.96 -10.88
N PRO A 95 -10.67 -16.09 -9.54
CA PRO A 95 -9.45 -15.72 -8.82
C PRO A 95 -8.19 -16.48 -9.29
N GLN A 96 -8.39 -17.71 -9.79
CA GLN A 96 -7.32 -18.57 -10.31
C GLN A 96 -6.58 -17.95 -11.50
N LYS A 97 -7.25 -17.11 -12.30
CA LYS A 97 -6.64 -16.37 -13.41
C LYS A 97 -5.58 -15.35 -12.94
N TYR A 98 -5.62 -15.00 -11.65
CA TYR A 98 -4.75 -14.02 -11.01
C TYR A 98 -3.77 -14.65 -10.01
N GLY A 99 -3.65 -15.99 -10.00
CA GLY A 99 -2.71 -16.71 -9.13
C GLY A 99 -3.13 -16.75 -7.66
N LEU A 100 -4.44 -16.62 -7.40
CA LEU A 100 -5.03 -16.87 -6.09
C LEU A 100 -5.86 -18.16 -6.18
N ASP A 101 -5.40 -19.19 -5.48
CA ASP A 101 -6.01 -20.52 -5.39
C ASP A 101 -7.01 -20.60 -4.21
#